data_AF-A0A067M5E1-F1
#
_entry.id   AF-A0A067M5E1-F1
#
_cell.length_a   1.000
_cell.length_b   1.000
_cell.length_c   1.000
_cell.angle_alpha   90.00
_cell.angle_beta   90.00
_cell.angle_gamma   90.00
#
_symmetry.space_group_name_H-M   'P 1'
#
loop_
_entity.id
_entity.type
_entity.pdbx_description
1 polymer ?
#
loop_
_entity_poly.entity_id
_entity_poly.type
_entity_poly.pdbx_seq_one_letter_code
_entity_poly.pdbx_strand_id
1 'polypeptide(L)'
;DTPSASFYRLYQFFVIDWIIQFQNDLEYFWGQSTWALSNLPDPGLGCDGLPEQEAKIRKAIMAGLTHIMEMAYNRLISRGLPRDASAIVEDWAELKSRPRVLERIPKWAEETERLEPQVELPDGKGKMSGEDD
;
A
#
# COMPACT_ATOMS: atom_id res chain seq x y z
N ASP A 1 5.69 16.35 1.41
CA ASP A 1 4.77 15.30 0.92
C ASP A 1 3.90 14.80 2.08
N THR A 2 2.82 14.07 1.81
CA THR A 2 1.91 13.53 2.85
C THR A 2 1.71 12.02 2.67
N PRO A 3 1.39 11.26 3.73
CA PRO A 3 1.12 9.82 3.62
C PRO A 3 -0.01 9.54 2.62
N SER A 4 -1.07 10.36 2.63
CA SER A 4 -2.19 10.23 1.70
C SER A 4 -1.75 10.44 0.26
N ALA A 5 -0.95 11.47 -0.04
CA ALA A 5 -0.50 11.75 -1.40
C ALA A 5 0.37 10.61 -1.96
N SER A 6 1.31 10.08 -1.17
CA SER A 6 2.10 8.91 -1.56
C SER A 6 1.23 7.67 -1.74
N PHE A 7 0.25 7.45 -0.87
CA PHE A 7 -0.64 6.30 -1.01
C PHE A 7 -1.50 6.35 -2.29
N TYR A 8 -1.96 7.53 -2.71
CA TYR A 8 -2.61 7.72 -4.00
C TYR A 8 -1.67 7.50 -5.19
N ARG A 9 -0.38 7.85 -5.06
CA ARG A 9 0.63 7.54 -6.09
C ARG A 9 0.86 6.04 -6.19
N LEU A 10 0.98 5.32 -5.07
CA LEU A 10 1.06 3.86 -5.04
C LEU A 10 -0.12 3.22 -5.77
N TYR A 11 -1.34 3.68 -5.49
CA TYR A 11 -2.55 3.28 -6.22
C TYR A 11 -2.40 3.51 -7.73
N GLN A 12 -2.01 4.73 -8.12
CA GLN A 12 -1.88 5.08 -9.53
C GLN A 12 -0.84 4.20 -10.23
N PHE A 13 0.36 4.07 -9.67
CA PHE A 13 1.45 3.27 -10.26
C PHE A 13 1.09 1.78 -10.33
N PHE A 14 0.32 1.27 -9.36
CA PHE A 14 -0.20 -0.09 -9.41
C PHE A 14 -1.20 -0.27 -10.55
N VAL A 15 -2.19 0.62 -10.69
CA VAL A 15 -3.24 0.52 -11.72
C VAL A 15 -2.70 0.66 -13.13
N ILE A 16 -1.69 1.51 -13.35
CA ILE A 16 -1.08 1.70 -14.67
C ILE A 16 0.10 0.75 -14.94
N ASP A 17 0.33 -0.23 -14.07
CA ASP A 17 1.42 -1.21 -14.15
C ASP A 17 2.83 -0.58 -14.28
N TRP A 18 3.07 0.55 -13.61
CA TRP A 18 4.37 1.21 -13.59
C TRP A 18 5.23 0.70 -12.43
N ILE A 19 5.71 -0.54 -12.58
CA ILE A 19 6.39 -1.32 -11.54
C ILE A 19 7.58 -0.57 -10.90
N ILE A 20 8.44 0.06 -11.72
CA ILE A 20 9.64 0.76 -11.22
C ILE A 20 9.23 1.88 -10.25
N GLN A 21 8.26 2.69 -10.65
CA GLN A 21 7.85 3.83 -9.86
C GLN A 21 7.01 3.42 -8.63
N PHE A 22 6.26 2.33 -8.75
CA PHE A 22 5.58 1.68 -7.63
C PHE A 22 6.57 1.23 -6.55
N GLN A 23 7.66 0.55 -6.93
CA GLN A 23 8.70 0.11 -5.98
C GLN A 23 9.41 1.28 -5.30
N ASN A 24 9.76 2.32 -6.07
CA ASN A 24 10.39 3.53 -5.51
C ASN A 24 9.48 4.22 -4.48
N ASP A 25 8.17 4.33 -4.76
CA ASP A 25 7.24 4.97 -3.83
C ASP A 25 6.93 4.09 -2.61
N LEU A 26 6.99 2.75 -2.74
CA LEU A 26 6.89 1.83 -1.59
C LEU A 26 8.06 2.00 -0.63
N GLU A 27 9.28 2.07 -1.15
CA GLU A 27 10.49 2.32 -0.35
C GLU A 27 10.45 3.72 0.29
N TYR A 28 10.03 4.73 -0.48
CA TYR A 28 9.84 6.09 0.03
C TYR A 28 8.84 6.11 1.19
N PHE A 29 7.67 5.49 1.03
CA PHE A 29 6.66 5.39 2.08
C PHE A 29 7.22 4.66 3.30
N TRP A 30 7.86 3.50 3.11
CA TRP A 30 8.49 2.71 4.19
C TRP A 30 9.42 3.57 5.06
N GLY A 31 10.30 4.35 4.43
CA GLY A 31 11.27 5.21 5.12
C GLY A 31 10.65 6.40 5.88
N GLN A 32 9.38 6.76 5.61
CA GLN A 32 8.65 7.72 6.43
C GLN A 32 8.10 7.02 7.68
N SER A 33 8.93 6.84 8.70
CA SER A 33 8.60 6.06 9.90
C SER A 33 7.39 6.58 10.70
N THR A 34 6.99 7.83 10.51
CA THR A 34 5.79 8.41 11.13
C THR A 34 4.50 8.12 10.36
N TRP A 35 4.60 7.57 9.15
CA TRP A 35 3.46 7.25 8.28
C TRP A 35 2.95 5.84 8.57
N ALA A 36 2.29 5.68 9.72
CA ALA A 36 1.64 4.44 10.11
C ALA A 36 0.51 4.08 9.13
N LEU A 37 0.42 2.80 8.75
CA LEU A 37 -0.62 2.35 7.82
C LEU A 37 -2.01 2.61 8.39
N SER A 38 -2.21 2.37 9.70
CA SER A 38 -3.49 2.53 10.39
C SER A 38 -4.09 3.93 10.32
N ASN A 39 -3.27 4.94 10.00
CA ASN A 39 -3.66 6.35 9.94
C ASN A 39 -3.98 6.82 8.51
N LEU A 40 -3.87 5.94 7.49
CA LEU A 40 -4.24 6.31 6.13
C LEU A 40 -5.75 6.63 6.04
N PRO A 41 -6.13 7.77 5.44
CA PRO A 41 -7.53 8.15 5.35
C PRO A 41 -8.30 7.28 4.37
N ASP A 42 -9.60 7.12 4.62
CA ASP A 42 -10.52 6.47 3.68
C ASP A 42 -10.61 7.31 2.38
N PRO A 43 -10.39 6.72 1.20
CA PRO A 43 -10.51 7.42 -0.08
C PRO A 43 -11.95 7.83 -0.44
N GLY A 44 -12.95 7.36 0.29
CA GLY A 44 -14.37 7.69 0.08
C GLY A 44 -14.95 7.15 -1.22
N LEU A 45 -16.23 7.47 -1.48
CA LEU A 45 -17.01 6.94 -2.61
C LEU A 45 -17.50 8.01 -3.60
N GLY A 46 -16.88 9.19 -3.67
CA GLY A 46 -17.28 10.23 -4.64
C GLY A 46 -17.02 11.68 -4.26
N CYS A 47 -16.24 11.94 -3.22
CA CYS A 47 -15.89 13.31 -2.79
C CYS A 47 -14.96 14.06 -3.77
N ASP A 48 -14.48 13.40 -4.82
CA ASP A 48 -13.58 13.94 -5.85
C ASP A 48 -14.17 13.94 -7.27
N GLY A 49 -15.49 13.77 -7.38
CA GLY A 49 -16.20 13.82 -8.68
C GLY A 49 -16.07 12.55 -9.52
N LEU A 50 -15.39 11.53 -9.01
CA LEU A 50 -15.30 10.21 -9.63
C LEU A 50 -16.67 9.50 -9.54
N PRO A 51 -17.16 8.83 -10.61
CA PRO A 51 -18.36 8.01 -10.53
C PRO A 51 -18.28 6.99 -9.39
N GLU A 52 -19.41 6.74 -8.71
CA GLU A 52 -19.45 5.89 -7.51
C GLU A 52 -18.84 4.50 -7.74
N GLN A 53 -19.08 3.90 -8.91
CA GLN A 53 -18.52 2.59 -9.26
C GLN A 53 -17.00 2.61 -9.37
N GLU A 54 -16.44 3.63 -10.02
CA GLU A 54 -14.99 3.81 -10.10
C GLU A 54 -14.41 4.11 -8.71
N ALA A 55 -15.15 4.83 -7.86
CA ALA A 55 -14.71 5.14 -6.50
C ALA A 55 -14.67 3.90 -5.60
N LYS A 56 -15.64 2.99 -5.77
CA LYS A 56 -15.62 1.66 -5.15
C LYS A 56 -14.41 0.85 -5.60
N ILE A 57 -14.11 0.84 -6.90
CA ILE A 57 -12.93 0.16 -7.46
C ILE A 57 -11.64 0.72 -6.86
N ARG A 58 -11.47 2.05 -6.87
CA ARG A 58 -10.34 2.73 -6.23
C ARG A 58 -10.19 2.32 -4.76
N LYS A 59 -11.28 2.39 -4.00
CA LYS A 59 -11.28 2.04 -2.57
C LYS A 59 -10.87 0.58 -2.37
N ALA A 60 -11.38 -0.35 -3.16
CA ALA A 60 -11.03 -1.77 -3.06
C ALA A 60 -9.55 -2.02 -3.38
N ILE A 61 -9.01 -1.39 -4.42
CA ILE A 61 -7.59 -1.51 -4.78
C ILE A 61 -6.72 -0.94 -3.65
N MET A 62 -7.07 0.24 -3.14
CA MET A 62 -6.35 0.85 -2.03
C MET A 62 -6.43 0.00 -0.77
N ALA A 63 -7.59 -0.57 -0.42
CA ALA A 63 -7.71 -1.52 0.69
C ALA A 63 -6.76 -2.71 0.48
N GLY A 64 -6.77 -3.32 -0.71
CA GLY A 64 -5.84 -4.41 -1.07
C GLY A 64 -4.36 -4.02 -0.92
N LEU A 65 -3.99 -2.81 -1.34
CA LEU A 65 -2.63 -2.28 -1.16
C LEU A 65 -2.27 -2.19 0.33
N THR A 66 -3.17 -1.73 1.21
CA THR A 66 -2.87 -1.70 2.66
C THR A 66 -2.55 -3.10 3.21
N HIS A 67 -3.28 -4.13 2.79
CA HIS A 67 -3.00 -5.51 3.20
C HIS A 67 -1.64 -6.00 2.72
N ILE A 68 -1.30 -5.75 1.45
CA ILE A 68 0.01 -6.12 0.88
C ILE A 68 1.14 -5.41 1.63
N MET A 69 0.97 -4.11 1.89
CA MET A 69 1.94 -3.30 2.64
C MET A 69 2.09 -3.81 4.08
N GLU A 70 1.00 -4.07 4.80
CA GLU A 70 1.04 -4.62 6.16
C GLU A 70 1.82 -5.94 6.20
N MET A 71 1.54 -6.86 5.27
CA MET A 71 2.25 -8.13 5.17
C MET A 71 3.76 -7.94 4.92
N ALA A 72 4.11 -7.08 3.97
CA ALA A 72 5.51 -6.80 3.63
C ALA A 72 6.26 -6.14 4.79
N TYR A 73 5.65 -5.13 5.40
CA TYR A 73 6.24 -4.33 6.47
C TYR A 73 6.42 -5.16 7.74
N ASN A 74 5.39 -5.91 8.12
CA ASN A 74 5.47 -6.79 9.29
C ASN A 74 6.47 -7.93 9.10
N ARG A 75 6.71 -8.39 7.88
CA ARG A 75 7.79 -9.35 7.59
C ARG A 75 9.17 -8.76 7.87
N LEU A 76 9.41 -7.50 7.51
CA LEU A 76 10.69 -6.80 7.79
C LEU A 76 10.85 -6.54 9.29
N ILE A 77 9.82 -5.99 9.94
CA ILE A 77 9.82 -5.70 11.38
C ILE A 77 10.05 -6.97 12.20
N SER A 78 9.39 -8.07 11.83
CA SER A 78 9.55 -9.36 12.51
C SER A 78 10.98 -9.91 12.40
N ARG A 79 11.71 -9.54 11.35
CA ARG A 79 13.13 -9.88 11.15
C ARG A 79 14.10 -8.93 11.86
N GLY A 80 13.59 -7.93 12.59
CA GLY A 80 14.40 -6.97 13.32
C GLY A 80 14.81 -5.74 12.51
N LEU A 81 14.13 -5.47 11.40
CA LEU A 81 14.31 -4.25 10.60
C LEU A 81 13.11 -3.31 10.85
N PRO A 82 13.22 -2.37 11.82
CA PRO A 82 12.20 -1.35 12.01
C PRO A 82 12.22 -0.33 10.86
N ARG A 83 11.13 0.44 10.72
CA ARG A 83 10.96 1.42 9.63
C ARG A 83 11.96 2.57 9.66
N ASP A 84 12.43 2.92 10.85
CA ASP A 84 13.41 3.97 11.08
C ASP A 84 14.86 3.45 11.09
N ALA A 85 15.09 2.21 10.66
CA ALA A 85 16.44 1.69 10.48
C ALA A 85 17.16 2.46 9.36
N SER A 86 18.41 2.83 9.63
CA SER A 86 19.30 3.38 8.60
C SER A 86 19.52 2.35 7.48
N ALA A 87 19.61 2.82 6.23
CA ALA A 87 19.98 1.97 5.10
C ALA A 87 21.35 1.30 5.28
N ILE A 88 22.25 1.94 6.05
CA ILE A 88 23.52 1.37 6.50
C ILE A 88 23.41 1.10 7.99
N VAL A 89 23.42 -0.17 8.36
CA VAL A 89 23.34 -0.60 9.77
C VAL A 89 24.76 -0.75 10.33
N GLU A 90 25.14 0.17 11.20
CA GLU A 90 26.42 0.14 11.91
C GLU A 90 26.33 -0.60 13.25
N ASP A 91 25.17 -0.52 13.93
CA ASP A 91 24.92 -1.18 15.22
C ASP A 91 23.72 -2.13 15.16
N TRP A 92 23.99 -3.40 14.88
CA TRP A 92 22.98 -4.46 14.85
C TRP A 92 22.44 -4.82 16.25
N ALA A 93 23.20 -4.58 17.31
CA ALA A 93 22.78 -4.90 18.67
C ALA A 93 21.69 -3.91 19.14
N GLU A 94 21.87 -2.63 18.81
CA GLU A 94 20.90 -1.58 19.04
C GLU A 94 19.56 -1.88 18.34
N LEU A 95 19.58 -2.16 17.02
CA LEU A 95 18.35 -2.51 16.27
C LEU A 95 17.64 -3.73 16.85
N LYS A 96 18.40 -4.75 17.27
CA LYS A 96 17.85 -5.97 17.89
C LYS A 96 17.21 -5.69 19.24
N SER A 97 17.65 -4.67 19.97
CA SER A 97 17.10 -4.28 21.27
C SER A 97 15.79 -3.48 21.16
N ARG A 98 15.52 -2.88 19.99
CA ARG A 98 14.31 -2.07 19.77
C ARG A 98 13.04 -2.93 19.84
N PRO A 99 11.92 -2.38 20.34
CA PRO A 99 10.64 -3.06 20.33
C PRO A 99 10.15 -3.27 18.89
N ARG A 100 9.58 -4.45 18.62
CA ARG A 100 8.96 -4.76 17.33
C ARG A 100 7.53 -4.22 17.31
N VAL A 101 7.36 -3.03 16.75
CA VAL A 101 6.04 -2.41 16.56
C VAL A 101 5.51 -2.85 15.20
N LEU A 102 4.56 -3.79 15.19
CA LEU A 102 3.92 -4.27 13.97
C LEU A 102 2.92 -3.23 13.45
N GLU A 103 2.88 -3.07 12.14
CA GLU A 103 1.88 -2.30 11.42
C GLU A 103 0.51 -2.98 11.49
N ARG A 104 -0.52 -2.12 11.37
CA ARG A 104 -1.92 -2.49 11.22
C ARG A 104 -2.51 -1.67 10.09
N ILE A 105 -3.39 -2.27 9.29
CA ILE A 105 -4.11 -1.51 8.27
C ILE A 105 -5.16 -0.59 8.90
N PRO A 106 -5.67 0.42 8.15
CA PRO A 106 -6.81 1.21 8.59
C PRO A 106 -8.08 0.37 8.78
N LYS A 107 -8.90 0.77 9.74
CA LYS A 107 -10.22 0.16 9.97
C LYS A 107 -11.10 0.15 8.71
N TRP A 108 -11.08 1.22 7.91
CA TRP A 108 -11.87 1.28 6.68
C TRP A 108 -11.44 0.23 5.65
N ALA A 109 -10.17 -0.18 5.66
CA ALA A 109 -9.66 -1.21 4.76
C ALA A 109 -10.08 -2.60 5.23
N GLU A 110 -10.06 -2.87 6.54
CA GLU A 110 -10.61 -4.10 7.14
C GLU A 110 -12.09 -4.29 6.81
N GLU A 111 -12.85 -3.18 6.81
CA GLU A 111 -14.29 -3.15 6.57
C GLU A 111 -14.65 -3.03 5.08
N THR A 112 -13.67 -2.96 4.18
CA THR A 112 -13.95 -2.83 2.74
C THR A 112 -14.56 -4.12 2.20
N GLU A 113 -15.78 -4.02 1.68
CA GLU A 113 -16.50 -5.15 1.11
C GLU A 113 -15.90 -5.59 -0.23
N ARG A 114 -16.12 -6.88 -0.56
CA ARG A 114 -15.78 -7.43 -1.85
C ARG A 114 -16.57 -6.72 -2.95
N LEU A 115 -15.91 -6.40 -4.06
CA LEU A 115 -16.59 -5.89 -5.26
C LEU A 115 -17.44 -6.98 -5.91
N GLU A 116 -18.68 -6.64 -6.23
CA GLU A 116 -19.60 -7.47 -7.01
C GLU A 116 -20.17 -6.63 -8.18
N PRO A 117 -19.91 -7.01 -9.44
CA PRO A 117 -19.11 -8.17 -9.86
C PRO A 117 -17.61 -7.98 -9.55
N GLN A 118 -16.88 -9.10 -9.52
CA GLN A 118 -15.42 -9.07 -9.45
C GLN A 118 -14.86 -8.28 -10.63
N VAL A 119 -13.92 -7.38 -10.35
CA VAL A 119 -13.24 -6.55 -11.35
C VAL A 119 -11.83 -7.09 -11.55
N GLU A 120 -11.43 -7.22 -12.80
CA GLU A 120 -10.07 -7.53 -13.20
C GLU A 120 -9.35 -6.24 -13.63
N LEU A 121 -8.08 -6.14 -13.27
CA LEU A 121 -7.21 -5.06 -13.71
C LEU A 121 -6.40 -5.55 -14.91
N PRO A 122 -6.43 -4.86 -16.07
CA PRO A 122 -5.57 -5.21 -17.19
C PRO A 122 -4.09 -4.95 -16.86
N ASP A 123 -3.20 -5.62 -17.58
CA ASP A 123 -1.77 -5.32 -17.52
C ASP A 123 -1.41 -3.97 -18.19
N GLY A 124 -0.13 -3.57 -18.14
CA GLY A 124 0.34 -2.33 -18.78
C GLY A 124 0.16 -2.26 -20.30
N LYS A 125 -0.24 -3.36 -20.96
CA LYS A 125 -0.59 -3.41 -22.38
C LYS A 125 -2.11 -3.44 -22.63
N GLY A 126 -2.92 -3.40 -21.57
CA GLY A 126 -4.37 -3.49 -21.65
C GLY A 126 -4.90 -4.93 -21.74
N LYS A 127 -4.05 -5.95 -21.52
CA LYS A 127 -4.42 -7.37 -21.66
C LYS A 127 -5.06 -7.88 -20.37
N MET A 128 -6.17 -8.62 -20.50
CA MET A 128 -6.88 -9.20 -19.36
C MET A 128 -6.31 -10.59 -19.00
N SER A 129 -6.43 -10.98 -17.74
CA SER A 129 -6.05 -12.32 -17.29
C SER A 129 -6.94 -13.40 -17.94
N GLY A 130 -6.39 -14.16 -18.88
CA GLY A 130 -7.10 -15.25 -19.57
C GLY A 130 -7.24 -15.08 -21.08
N GLU A 131 -6.79 -13.96 -21.66
CA GLU A 131 -6.53 -13.88 -23.10
C GLU A 131 -5.22 -14.62 -23.42
N ASP A 132 -5.23 -15.94 -23.49
CA ASP A 132 -4.09 -16.67 -24.07
C ASP A 132 -4.00 -16.34 -25.57
N ASP A 133 -2.77 -16.09 -26.07
CA ASP A 133 -2.47 -16.05 -27.51
C ASP A 133 -2.47 -17.46 -28.11
#